data_AF-A0AAX4NG57-F1
#
_entry.id   AF-A0AAX4NG57-F1
#
_cell.length_a   1.000
_cell.length_b   1.000
_cell.length_c   1.000
_cell.angle_alpha   90.00
_cell.angle_beta   90.00
_cell.angle_gamma   90.00
#
_symmetry.space_group_name_H-M   'P 1'
#
loop_
_entity.id
_entity.type
_entity.pdbx_description
1 polymer ?
#
loop_
_entity_poly.entity_id
_entity_poly.type
_entity_poly.pdbx_seq_one_letter_code
_entity_poly.pdbx_strand_id
1 'polypeptide(L)'
;MKVRTKIDIIILLIIIILIGGILAYTQEVPPVYVVASESMEHSANWTWGTINAGDVVLVKRTPDPVKDIVTYVVGRETGYSTYGEFGNVILYHGPGKIIIHRAIFYLTWNGSHPIVKGYTNQSWITVNQSYVLIRDVGFSHRNLLVMISGFHNESGFITVGDFNLAFRGVYNQTLNAYQAADQYFLGIHPVTPSEIVGVAQGQIPWFGLIKLNIMELYGNWPYSNEVPNHAYEYLFASIVVIVALALFPYGKVYRKTKKWKSGRKNK
;
A
#
# COMPACT_ATOMS: atom_id res chain seq x y z
N MET A 1 -16.28 41.50 -0.54
CA MET A 1 -16.15 40.74 -1.80
C MET A 1 -14.71 40.50 -2.23
N LYS A 2 -13.89 41.54 -2.52
CA LYS A 2 -12.51 41.42 -3.07
C LYS A 2 -11.47 40.58 -2.28
N VAL A 3 -11.62 40.39 -0.97
CA VAL A 3 -10.65 39.61 -0.16
C VAL A 3 -10.95 38.11 -0.21
N ARG A 4 -12.23 37.74 -0.33
CA ARG A 4 -12.67 36.34 -0.38
C ARG A 4 -12.18 35.69 -1.69
N THR A 5 -12.38 36.38 -2.82
CA THR A 5 -11.88 35.96 -4.14
C THR A 5 -10.36 35.80 -4.21
N LYS A 6 -9.57 36.60 -3.49
CA LYS A 6 -8.11 36.41 -3.44
C LYS A 6 -7.69 35.16 -2.69
N ILE A 7 -8.38 34.83 -1.60
CA ILE A 7 -8.11 33.62 -0.82
C ILE A 7 -8.51 32.38 -1.62
N ASP A 8 -9.67 32.43 -2.28
CA ASP A 8 -10.16 31.33 -3.12
C ASP A 8 -9.18 31.01 -4.26
N ILE A 9 -8.60 32.03 -4.91
CA ILE A 9 -7.56 31.87 -5.94
C ILE A 9 -6.28 31.23 -5.35
N ILE A 10 -5.85 31.65 -4.17
CA ILE A 10 -4.67 31.09 -3.51
C ILE A 10 -4.90 29.61 -3.18
N ILE A 11 -6.07 29.24 -2.66
CA ILE A 11 -6.43 27.84 -2.37
C ILE A 11 -6.41 27.01 -3.65
N LEU A 12 -7.02 27.50 -4.73
CA LEU A 12 -7.01 26.81 -6.03
C LEU A 12 -5.58 26.59 -6.55
N LEU A 13 -4.71 27.62 -6.46
CA LEU A 13 -3.31 27.49 -6.84
C LEU A 13 -2.57 26.46 -6.00
N ILE A 14 -2.80 26.43 -4.69
CA ILE A 14 -2.20 25.42 -3.79
C ILE A 14 -2.65 24.01 -4.20
N ILE A 15 -3.94 23.82 -4.50
CA ILE A 15 -4.47 22.52 -4.95
C ILE A 15 -3.81 22.09 -6.27
N ILE A 16 -3.71 22.99 -7.26
CA ILE A 16 -3.07 22.69 -8.55
C ILE A 16 -1.59 22.32 -8.33
N ILE A 17 -0.87 23.05 -7.48
CA ILE A 17 0.53 22.77 -7.15
C ILE A 17 0.66 21.42 -6.45
N LEU A 18 -0.23 21.10 -5.51
CA LEU A 18 -0.23 19.81 -4.81
C LEU A 18 -0.49 18.66 -5.77
N ILE A 19 -1.52 18.75 -6.62
CA ILE A 19 -1.83 17.73 -7.61
C ILE A 19 -0.69 17.57 -8.62
N GLY A 20 -0.17 18.69 -9.16
CA GLY A 20 0.97 18.68 -10.06
C GLY A 20 2.23 18.10 -9.42
N GLY A 21 2.47 18.39 -8.15
CA GLY A 21 3.57 17.82 -7.37
C GLY A 21 3.42 16.31 -7.15
N ILE A 22 2.22 15.84 -6.82
CA ILE A 22 1.94 14.40 -6.70
C ILE A 22 2.20 13.71 -8.04
N LEU A 23 1.64 14.23 -9.14
CA LEU A 23 1.83 13.65 -10.48
C LEU A 23 3.29 13.64 -10.94
N ALA A 24 4.03 14.72 -10.66
CA ALA A 24 5.46 14.79 -10.97
C ALA A 24 6.29 13.81 -10.13
N TYR A 25 5.89 13.56 -8.88
CA TYR A 25 6.55 12.62 -7.98
C TYR A 25 6.24 11.16 -8.32
N THR A 26 4.96 10.84 -8.54
CA THR A 26 4.50 9.47 -8.83
C THR A 26 4.85 9.03 -10.23
N GLN A 27 4.80 9.96 -11.20
CA GLN A 27 4.94 9.69 -12.63
C GLN A 27 3.94 8.63 -13.15
N GLU A 28 2.79 8.51 -12.47
CA GLU A 28 1.77 7.50 -12.70
C GLU A 28 0.36 8.13 -12.65
N VAL A 29 -0.56 7.64 -13.50
CA VAL A 29 -1.95 8.13 -13.57
C VAL A 29 -2.91 6.94 -13.68
N PRO A 30 -3.79 6.70 -12.68
CA PRO A 30 -4.02 7.53 -11.50
C PRO A 30 -2.89 7.40 -10.46
N PRO A 31 -2.51 8.50 -9.76
CA PRO A 31 -1.38 8.49 -8.84
C PRO A 31 -1.71 7.87 -7.47
N VAL A 32 -2.98 7.58 -7.21
CA VAL A 32 -3.48 7.10 -5.91
C VAL A 32 -4.54 6.02 -6.08
N TYR A 33 -4.55 5.07 -5.16
CA TYR A 33 -5.49 3.97 -5.11
C TYR A 33 -6.08 3.83 -3.71
N VAL A 34 -7.33 3.39 -3.63
CA VAL A 34 -8.02 3.16 -2.36
C VAL A 34 -7.94 1.69 -2.02
N VAL A 35 -7.51 1.39 -0.79
CA VAL A 35 -7.39 0.04 -0.26
C VAL A 35 -8.76 -0.43 0.18
N ALA A 36 -9.30 -1.44 -0.48
CA ALA A 36 -10.69 -1.86 -0.30
C ALA A 36 -10.87 -3.04 0.66
N SER A 37 -9.81 -3.75 1.05
CA SER A 37 -9.90 -5.02 1.79
C SER A 37 -8.81 -5.12 2.85
N GLU A 38 -8.98 -6.03 3.81
CA GLU A 38 -8.02 -6.25 4.91
C GLU A 38 -6.76 -7.02 4.49
N SER A 39 -6.59 -7.38 3.21
CA SER A 39 -5.54 -8.32 2.75
C SER A 39 -4.09 -7.91 3.06
N MET A 40 -3.85 -6.65 3.41
CA MET A 40 -2.54 -6.11 3.82
C MET A 40 -2.49 -5.69 5.30
N GLU A 41 -3.56 -5.88 6.07
CA GLU A 41 -3.65 -5.46 7.47
C GLU A 41 -2.79 -6.32 8.39
N HIS A 42 -2.31 -5.69 9.47
CA HIS A 42 -1.50 -6.36 10.50
C HIS A 42 -2.27 -6.57 11.81
N SER A 43 -3.45 -5.95 11.95
CA SER A 43 -4.28 -6.09 13.15
C SER A 43 -5.73 -5.72 12.86
N ALA A 44 -6.65 -6.16 13.71
CA ALA A 44 -8.06 -5.77 13.63
C ALA A 44 -8.30 -4.28 13.96
N ASN A 45 -7.33 -3.59 14.56
CA ASN A 45 -7.38 -2.15 14.79
C ASN A 45 -6.57 -1.42 13.72
N TRP A 46 -7.02 -0.22 13.35
CA TRP A 46 -6.28 0.60 12.40
C TRP A 46 -4.88 0.89 12.95
N THR A 47 -3.85 0.56 12.16
CA THR A 47 -2.45 0.58 12.60
C THR A 47 -1.63 1.56 11.76
N TRP A 48 -0.88 2.42 12.45
CA TRP A 48 -0.04 3.42 11.78
C TRP A 48 1.18 2.76 11.11
N GLY A 49 1.47 3.18 9.88
CA GLY A 49 2.65 2.69 9.14
C GLY A 49 2.47 1.32 8.51
N THR A 50 1.26 0.77 8.53
CA THR A 50 0.83 -0.41 7.75
C THR A 50 -0.28 0.00 6.78
N ILE A 51 -0.61 -0.87 5.83
CA ILE A 51 -1.72 -0.63 4.91
C ILE A 51 -3.01 -1.18 5.53
N ASN A 52 -4.03 -0.35 5.63
CA ASN A 52 -5.32 -0.71 6.22
C ASN A 52 -6.45 -0.49 5.20
N ALA A 53 -7.54 -1.26 5.30
CA ALA A 53 -8.74 -1.00 4.53
C ALA A 53 -9.26 0.40 4.82
N GLY A 54 -9.56 1.15 3.75
CA GLY A 54 -9.93 2.56 3.82
C GLY A 54 -8.77 3.54 3.70
N ASP A 55 -7.52 3.10 3.68
CA ASP A 55 -6.39 3.98 3.36
C ASP A 55 -6.36 4.33 1.85
N VAL A 56 -5.75 5.48 1.53
CA VAL A 56 -5.39 5.85 0.16
C VAL A 56 -3.88 5.71 0.03
N VAL A 57 -3.40 4.88 -0.90
CA VAL A 57 -1.97 4.70 -1.16
C VAL A 57 -1.55 5.50 -2.40
N LEU A 58 -0.40 6.16 -2.35
CA LEU A 58 0.20 6.71 -3.56
C LEU A 58 0.99 5.63 -4.28
N VAL A 59 1.03 5.70 -5.60
CA VAL A 59 1.69 4.70 -6.44
C VAL A 59 2.74 5.38 -7.27
N LYS A 60 3.97 4.90 -7.16
CA LYS A 60 5.10 5.43 -7.91
C LYS A 60 5.43 4.49 -9.06
N ARG A 61 5.50 5.06 -10.26
CA ARG A 61 5.92 4.35 -11.47
C ARG A 61 7.29 3.74 -11.27
N THR A 62 7.47 2.55 -11.82
CA THR A 62 8.69 1.77 -11.72
C THR A 62 9.18 1.42 -13.13
N PRO A 63 10.10 2.22 -13.71
CA PRO A 63 10.51 2.06 -15.11
C PRO A 63 11.17 0.70 -15.40
N ASP A 64 11.94 0.17 -14.45
CA ASP A 64 12.51 -1.18 -14.53
C ASP A 64 12.08 -1.96 -13.27
N PRO A 65 10.90 -2.61 -13.28
CA PRO A 65 10.38 -3.32 -12.11
C PRO A 65 11.35 -4.33 -11.54
N VAL A 66 12.08 -5.07 -12.40
CA VAL A 66 13.02 -6.10 -11.94
C VAL A 66 14.16 -5.48 -11.16
N LYS A 67 14.66 -4.31 -11.55
CA LYS A 67 15.75 -3.61 -10.87
C LYS A 67 15.28 -2.80 -9.66
N ASP A 68 14.18 -2.08 -9.81
CA ASP A 68 13.74 -1.03 -8.90
C ASP A 68 12.90 -1.56 -7.73
N ILE A 69 12.26 -2.73 -7.87
CA ILE A 69 11.49 -3.38 -6.80
C ILE A 69 12.42 -4.20 -5.91
N VAL A 70 12.45 -3.84 -4.64
CA VAL A 70 13.09 -4.63 -3.58
C VAL A 70 12.08 -5.63 -3.05
N THR A 71 12.27 -6.91 -3.32
CA THR A 71 11.40 -7.99 -2.83
C THR A 71 11.65 -8.29 -1.36
N TYR A 72 10.77 -9.04 -0.68
CA TYR A 72 10.92 -9.47 0.70
C TYR A 72 12.25 -10.21 0.92
N VAL A 73 12.61 -11.14 0.02
CA VAL A 73 13.87 -11.89 0.11
C VAL A 73 15.09 -10.95 0.12
N VAL A 74 15.12 -9.97 -0.78
CA VAL A 74 16.21 -8.98 -0.84
C VAL A 74 16.12 -8.00 0.33
N GLY A 75 14.91 -7.59 0.70
CA GLY A 75 14.65 -6.65 1.79
C GLY A 75 15.06 -7.19 3.16
N ARG A 76 14.84 -8.48 3.41
CA ARG A 76 15.26 -9.15 4.66
C ARG A 76 16.78 -9.19 4.80
N GLU A 77 17.50 -9.41 3.71
CA GLU A 77 18.97 -9.41 3.70
C GLU A 77 19.55 -8.00 3.87
N THR A 78 18.90 -7.00 3.28
CA THR A 78 19.39 -5.61 3.26
C THR A 78 18.86 -4.74 4.41
N GLY A 79 17.87 -5.22 5.17
CA GLY A 79 17.13 -4.45 6.16
C GLY A 79 16.13 -3.44 5.57
N TYR A 80 15.84 -3.52 4.27
CA TYR A 80 14.88 -2.63 3.62
C TYR A 80 13.44 -3.07 3.89
N SER A 81 12.65 -2.19 4.51
CA SER A 81 11.26 -2.45 4.90
C SER A 81 10.31 -1.34 4.43
N THR A 82 9.10 -1.73 4.03
CA THR A 82 7.97 -0.82 3.81
C THR A 82 6.70 -1.38 4.43
N TYR A 83 5.88 -0.47 4.95
CA TYR A 83 4.59 -0.80 5.57
C TYR A 83 4.70 -1.85 6.69
N GLY A 84 5.66 -1.66 7.60
CA GLY A 84 5.89 -2.55 8.76
C GLY A 84 6.70 -3.82 8.49
N GLU A 85 7.01 -4.14 7.23
CA GLU A 85 7.60 -5.44 6.85
C GLU A 85 8.64 -5.33 5.74
N PHE A 86 9.45 -6.37 5.52
CA PHE A 86 10.53 -6.34 4.52
C PHE A 86 10.01 -6.21 3.07
N GLY A 87 10.80 -5.54 2.24
CA GLY A 87 10.52 -5.38 0.81
C GLY A 87 9.43 -4.35 0.50
N ASN A 88 9.13 -4.21 -0.80
CA ASN A 88 8.12 -3.31 -1.34
C ASN A 88 6.74 -3.96 -1.39
N VAL A 89 5.72 -3.12 -1.21
CA VAL A 89 4.34 -3.41 -1.62
C VAL A 89 4.14 -2.88 -3.04
N ILE A 90 3.61 -3.71 -3.92
CA ILE A 90 3.44 -3.41 -5.35
C ILE A 90 1.96 -3.47 -5.72
N LEU A 91 1.59 -2.66 -6.71
CA LEU A 91 0.29 -2.71 -7.35
C LEU A 91 0.44 -3.34 -8.72
N TYR A 92 -0.45 -4.27 -9.05
CA TYR A 92 -0.45 -4.93 -10.35
C TYR A 92 -1.87 -5.25 -10.82
N HIS A 93 -2.01 -5.47 -12.12
CA HIS A 93 -3.26 -5.89 -12.74
C HIS A 93 -3.53 -7.38 -12.45
N GLY A 94 -4.48 -7.66 -11.56
CA GLY A 94 -5.02 -8.99 -11.34
C GLY A 94 -6.31 -9.23 -12.13
N PRO A 95 -6.96 -10.39 -11.96
CA PRO A 95 -8.21 -10.72 -12.64
C PRO A 95 -9.33 -9.72 -12.30
N GLY A 96 -9.58 -8.78 -13.21
CA GLY A 96 -10.66 -7.78 -13.11
C GLY A 96 -10.45 -6.67 -12.06
N LYS A 97 -9.28 -6.60 -11.40
CA LYS A 97 -8.99 -5.58 -10.37
C LYS A 97 -7.50 -5.33 -10.20
N ILE A 98 -7.16 -4.17 -9.63
CA ILE A 98 -5.81 -3.91 -9.14
C ILE A 98 -5.63 -4.59 -7.78
N ILE A 99 -4.52 -5.31 -7.64
CA ILE A 99 -4.13 -5.98 -6.39
C ILE A 99 -2.94 -5.23 -5.81
N ILE A 100 -2.94 -5.05 -4.48
CA ILE A 100 -1.91 -4.33 -3.73
C ILE A 100 -1.32 -5.29 -2.72
N HIS A 101 -0.20 -5.93 -3.02
CA HIS A 101 0.38 -6.97 -2.16
C HIS A 101 1.90 -6.87 -2.11
N ARG A 102 2.51 -7.54 -1.13
CA ARG A 102 3.96 -7.53 -0.93
C ARG A 102 4.66 -8.38 -1.98
N ALA A 103 5.69 -7.83 -2.62
CA ALA A 103 6.55 -8.57 -3.52
C ALA A 103 7.46 -9.50 -2.70
N ILE A 104 7.24 -10.81 -2.72
CA ILE A 104 8.01 -11.75 -1.90
C ILE A 104 9.36 -12.07 -2.54
N PHE A 105 9.34 -12.49 -3.80
CA PHE A 105 10.54 -12.69 -4.60
C PHE A 105 10.25 -12.57 -6.10
N TYR A 106 11.30 -12.38 -6.88
CA TYR A 106 11.23 -12.43 -8.35
C TYR A 106 11.77 -13.79 -8.80
N LEU A 107 10.92 -14.55 -9.49
CA LEU A 107 11.23 -15.87 -10.03
C LEU A 107 11.71 -15.74 -11.48
N THR A 108 12.82 -16.41 -11.79
CA THR A 108 13.30 -16.62 -13.17
C THR A 108 13.76 -18.07 -13.33
N TRP A 109 14.20 -18.43 -14.54
CA TRP A 109 14.60 -19.80 -14.86
C TRP A 109 15.91 -19.83 -15.66
N ASN A 110 16.76 -20.80 -15.36
CA ASN A 110 17.88 -21.20 -16.20
C ASN A 110 17.67 -22.64 -16.65
N GLY A 111 17.12 -22.81 -17.85
CA GLY A 111 16.51 -24.08 -18.26
C GLY A 111 15.40 -24.46 -17.29
N SER A 112 15.39 -25.69 -16.81
CA SER A 112 14.40 -26.17 -15.83
C SER A 112 14.71 -25.81 -14.37
N HIS A 113 15.79 -25.08 -14.10
CA HIS A 113 16.19 -24.72 -12.73
C HIS A 113 15.61 -23.36 -12.35
N PRO A 114 14.81 -23.27 -11.27
CA PRO A 114 14.28 -22.00 -10.80
C PRO A 114 15.38 -21.18 -10.13
N ILE A 115 15.35 -19.87 -10.40
CA ILE A 115 16.24 -18.88 -9.81
C ILE A 115 15.37 -17.87 -9.07
N VAL A 116 15.61 -17.73 -7.77
CA VAL A 116 14.97 -16.73 -6.93
C VAL A 116 15.93 -15.57 -6.75
N LYS A 117 15.55 -14.37 -7.22
CA LYS A 117 16.39 -13.18 -7.08
C LYS A 117 16.65 -12.88 -5.59
N GLY A 118 17.93 -12.75 -5.22
CA GLY A 118 18.37 -12.50 -3.85
C GLY A 118 18.64 -13.76 -3.03
N TYR A 119 18.36 -14.95 -3.56
CA TYR A 119 18.71 -16.20 -2.90
C TYR A 119 20.22 -16.49 -3.02
N THR A 120 20.88 -16.71 -1.89
CA THR A 120 22.32 -17.01 -1.78
C THR A 120 22.61 -18.18 -0.84
N ASN A 121 21.63 -19.08 -0.66
CA ASN A 121 21.62 -20.17 0.34
C ASN A 121 21.52 -19.69 1.80
N GLN A 122 20.71 -18.65 2.06
CA GLN A 122 20.42 -18.23 3.42
C GLN A 122 19.60 -19.30 4.17
N SER A 123 19.83 -19.50 5.47
CA SER A 123 19.24 -20.59 6.27
C SER A 123 17.71 -20.56 6.39
N TRP A 124 17.10 -19.39 6.19
CA TRP A 124 15.66 -19.16 6.34
C TRP A 124 14.88 -19.33 5.03
N ILE A 125 15.53 -19.62 3.90
CA ILE A 125 14.88 -19.86 2.61
C ILE A 125 15.41 -21.15 1.99
N THR A 126 14.52 -21.97 1.45
CA THR A 126 14.85 -23.19 0.72
C THR A 126 14.22 -23.11 -0.66
N VAL A 127 15.04 -23.28 -1.70
CA VAL A 127 14.60 -23.28 -3.10
C VAL A 127 14.93 -24.65 -3.70
N ASN A 128 13.92 -25.31 -4.27
CA ASN A 128 14.11 -26.52 -5.06
C ASN A 128 13.25 -26.45 -6.34
N GLN A 129 13.19 -27.53 -7.12
CA GLN A 129 12.45 -27.54 -8.39
C GLN A 129 10.91 -27.45 -8.23
N SER A 130 10.38 -27.82 -7.07
CA SER A 130 8.95 -27.90 -6.82
C SER A 130 8.40 -26.71 -6.04
N TYR A 131 9.16 -26.20 -5.07
CA TYR A 131 8.70 -25.14 -4.17
C TYR A 131 9.82 -24.22 -3.67
N VAL A 132 9.40 -23.06 -3.21
CA VAL A 132 10.16 -22.14 -2.38
C VAL A 132 9.52 -22.12 -0.99
N LEU A 133 10.30 -22.42 0.04
CA LEU A 133 9.89 -22.34 1.44
C LEU A 133 10.67 -21.22 2.11
N ILE A 134 9.96 -20.23 2.65
CA ILE A 134 10.53 -19.09 3.37
C ILE A 134 10.04 -19.16 4.81
N ARG A 135 10.97 -19.20 5.76
CA ARG A 135 10.67 -19.31 7.20
C ARG A 135 10.47 -17.95 7.82
N ASP A 136 9.61 -17.89 8.84
CA ASP A 136 9.46 -16.69 9.68
C ASP A 136 9.21 -15.42 8.85
N VAL A 137 8.06 -15.40 8.17
CA VAL A 137 7.65 -14.36 7.21
C VAL A 137 6.54 -13.50 7.78
N GLY A 138 6.70 -12.19 7.61
CA GLY A 138 5.71 -11.18 8.00
C GLY A 138 5.52 -11.05 9.51
N PHE A 139 4.60 -10.18 9.90
CA PHE A 139 4.29 -9.89 11.30
C PHE A 139 3.71 -11.11 12.05
N SER A 140 3.26 -12.11 11.30
CA SER A 140 2.72 -13.36 11.83
C SER A 140 3.79 -14.41 12.14
N HIS A 141 5.06 -14.18 11.74
CA HIS A 141 6.16 -15.12 11.93
C HIS A 141 5.90 -16.53 11.35
N ARG A 142 5.05 -16.62 10.31
CA ARG A 142 4.65 -17.88 9.69
C ARG A 142 5.61 -18.28 8.59
N ASN A 143 5.76 -19.58 8.37
CA ASN A 143 6.49 -20.08 7.21
C ASN A 143 5.59 -19.98 5.97
N LEU A 144 6.09 -19.37 4.90
CA LEU A 144 5.42 -19.25 3.60
C LEU A 144 5.91 -20.36 2.66
N LEU A 145 4.97 -21.09 2.08
CA LEU A 145 5.19 -22.09 1.05
C LEU A 145 4.64 -21.59 -0.29
N VAL A 146 5.50 -21.59 -1.32
CA VAL A 146 5.13 -21.26 -2.70
C VAL A 146 5.47 -22.44 -3.59
N MET A 147 4.45 -23.10 -4.15
CA MET A 147 4.66 -24.12 -5.17
C MET A 147 5.02 -23.45 -6.50
N ILE A 148 6.15 -23.82 -7.09
CA ILE A 148 6.69 -23.22 -8.32
C ILE A 148 6.80 -24.21 -9.48
N SER A 149 6.51 -25.49 -9.26
CA SER A 149 6.46 -26.50 -10.34
C SER A 149 5.45 -26.18 -11.44
N GLY A 150 4.44 -25.35 -11.15
CA GLY A 150 3.46 -24.91 -12.15
C GLY A 150 3.95 -23.80 -13.07
N PHE A 151 5.08 -23.15 -12.76
CA PHE A 151 5.53 -21.92 -13.42
C PHE A 151 6.76 -22.13 -14.31
N HIS A 152 6.95 -23.34 -14.84
CA HIS A 152 8.12 -23.66 -15.66
C HIS A 152 8.31 -22.64 -16.80
N ASN A 153 9.48 -21.99 -16.83
CA ASN A 153 9.84 -20.92 -17.77
C ASN A 153 9.00 -19.62 -17.66
N GLU A 154 8.15 -19.49 -16.65
CA GLU A 154 7.42 -18.26 -16.37
C GLU A 154 8.18 -17.42 -15.34
N SER A 155 8.52 -16.19 -15.71
CA SER A 155 9.27 -15.26 -14.87
C SER A 155 8.40 -14.11 -14.40
N GLY A 156 8.51 -13.75 -13.12
CA GLY A 156 7.69 -12.70 -12.54
C GLY A 156 7.78 -12.62 -11.02
N PHE A 157 7.08 -11.66 -10.45
CA PHE A 157 6.97 -11.48 -9.01
C PHE A 157 5.96 -12.46 -8.42
N ILE A 158 6.37 -13.12 -7.35
CA ILE A 158 5.46 -13.82 -6.44
C ILE A 158 5.04 -12.81 -5.38
N THR A 159 3.73 -12.71 -5.17
CA THR A 159 3.11 -11.70 -4.31
C THR A 159 2.22 -12.34 -3.25
N VAL A 160 2.17 -11.71 -2.07
CA VAL A 160 1.36 -12.19 -0.94
C VAL A 160 0.79 -10.97 -0.19
N GLY A 161 -0.48 -11.05 0.18
CA GLY A 161 -1.06 -10.12 1.15
C GLY A 161 -0.59 -10.44 2.57
N ASP A 162 -0.12 -9.46 3.32
CA ASP A 162 0.42 -9.66 4.67
C ASP A 162 -0.61 -10.34 5.59
N PHE A 163 -1.86 -9.86 5.57
CA PHE A 163 -2.97 -10.47 6.30
C PHE A 163 -3.29 -11.88 5.77
N ASN A 164 -3.22 -12.06 4.46
CA ASN A 164 -3.54 -13.36 3.84
C ASN A 164 -2.59 -14.45 4.35
N LEU A 165 -1.29 -14.17 4.48
CA LEU A 165 -0.35 -15.11 5.10
C LEU A 165 -0.69 -15.36 6.58
N ALA A 166 -1.00 -14.29 7.31
CA ALA A 166 -1.28 -14.35 8.73
C ALA A 166 -2.57 -15.10 9.08
N PHE A 167 -3.60 -15.09 8.21
CA PHE A 167 -4.93 -15.57 8.60
C PHE A 167 -5.68 -16.38 7.55
N ARG A 168 -5.38 -16.23 6.25
CA ARG A 168 -6.16 -16.86 5.16
C ARG A 168 -5.41 -17.98 4.42
N GLY A 169 -4.14 -18.19 4.72
CA GLY A 169 -3.31 -19.21 4.07
C GLY A 169 -3.74 -20.65 4.37
N VAL A 170 -3.52 -21.56 3.41
CA VAL A 170 -3.79 -23.00 3.57
C VAL A 170 -2.58 -23.68 4.21
N TYR A 171 -2.79 -24.29 5.37
CA TYR A 171 -1.72 -24.95 6.12
C TYR A 171 -1.30 -26.29 5.48
N ASN A 172 0.01 -26.44 5.29
CA ASN A 172 0.68 -27.66 4.87
C ASN A 172 1.38 -28.28 6.07
N GLN A 173 0.86 -29.43 6.55
CA GLN A 173 1.37 -30.12 7.74
C GLN A 173 2.80 -30.66 7.53
N THR A 174 3.11 -31.18 6.35
CA THR A 174 4.40 -31.82 6.05
C THR A 174 5.57 -30.84 6.13
N LEU A 175 5.37 -29.61 5.65
CA LEU A 175 6.40 -28.57 5.63
C LEU A 175 6.26 -27.56 6.78
N ASN A 176 5.22 -27.71 7.62
CA ASN A 176 4.85 -26.76 8.67
C ASN A 176 4.84 -25.32 8.13
N ALA A 177 4.05 -25.09 7.07
CA ALA A 177 4.04 -23.83 6.32
C ALA A 177 2.68 -23.54 5.71
N TYR A 178 2.45 -22.31 5.28
CA TYR A 178 1.18 -21.83 4.72
C TYR A 178 1.35 -21.47 3.24
N GLN A 179 0.43 -21.94 2.40
CA GLN A 179 0.26 -21.43 1.05
C GLN A 179 -0.61 -20.18 1.12
N ALA A 180 -0.01 -19.02 0.81
CA ALA A 180 -0.62 -17.69 0.91
C ALA A 180 -0.41 -16.83 -0.36
N ALA A 181 0.34 -17.34 -1.33
CA ALA A 181 0.69 -16.61 -2.55
C ALA A 181 -0.53 -16.37 -3.43
N ASP A 182 -0.58 -15.18 -4.03
CA ASP A 182 -1.65 -14.79 -4.93
C ASP A 182 -1.76 -15.74 -6.12
N GLN A 183 -0.63 -16.24 -6.61
CA GLN A 183 -0.56 -17.22 -7.69
C GLN A 183 -1.35 -18.50 -7.36
N TYR A 184 -1.36 -18.92 -6.09
CA TYR A 184 -2.13 -20.08 -5.65
C TYR A 184 -3.63 -19.77 -5.55
N PHE A 185 -4.02 -18.69 -4.88
CA PHE A 185 -5.44 -18.38 -4.64
C PHE A 185 -6.18 -17.86 -5.87
N LEU A 186 -5.48 -17.14 -6.75
CA LEU A 186 -6.07 -16.53 -7.93
C LEU A 186 -5.84 -17.38 -9.20
N GLY A 187 -5.01 -18.43 -9.12
CA GLY A 187 -4.66 -19.25 -10.28
C GLY A 187 -3.96 -18.46 -11.38
N ILE A 188 -3.13 -17.48 -10.99
CA ILE A 188 -2.40 -16.61 -11.92
C ILE A 188 -0.93 -17.03 -12.02
N HIS A 189 -0.30 -16.64 -13.13
CA HIS A 189 1.13 -16.77 -13.34
C HIS A 189 1.92 -15.78 -12.45
N PRO A 190 3.25 -15.94 -12.30
CA PRO A 190 4.08 -14.95 -11.64
C PRO A 190 3.91 -13.56 -12.29
N VAL A 191 3.68 -12.53 -11.50
CA VAL A 191 3.32 -11.19 -12.00
C VAL A 191 4.46 -10.61 -12.83
N THR A 192 4.21 -10.44 -14.13
CA THR A 192 5.22 -9.94 -15.06
C THR A 192 5.51 -8.46 -14.84
N PRO A 193 6.70 -7.95 -15.19
CA PRO A 193 7.02 -6.53 -15.12
C PRO A 193 6.00 -5.63 -15.83
N SER A 194 5.38 -6.11 -16.93
CA SER A 194 4.36 -5.38 -17.68
C SER A 194 3.01 -5.24 -16.97
N GLU A 195 2.71 -6.11 -16.01
CA GLU A 195 1.46 -6.05 -15.24
C GLU A 195 1.56 -5.12 -14.03
N ILE A 196 2.77 -4.72 -13.65
CA ILE A 196 3.03 -3.79 -12.55
C ILE A 196 2.51 -2.40 -12.90
N VAL A 197 1.63 -1.89 -12.04
CA VAL A 197 1.20 -0.49 -12.05
C VAL A 197 2.28 0.37 -11.39
N GLY A 198 2.82 -0.07 -10.26
CA GLY A 198 3.91 0.62 -9.57
C GLY A 198 4.12 0.14 -8.14
N VAL A 199 4.98 0.84 -7.42
CA VAL A 199 5.28 0.57 -6.01
C VAL A 199 4.47 1.51 -5.13
N ALA A 200 3.83 0.97 -4.09
CA ALA A 200 3.15 1.78 -3.09
C ALA A 200 4.17 2.66 -2.32
N GLN A 201 3.91 3.97 -2.26
CA GLN A 201 4.82 4.97 -1.70
C GLN A 201 4.06 6.00 -0.86
N GLY A 202 3.90 5.71 0.44
CA GLY A 202 3.14 6.54 1.36
C GLY A 202 1.64 6.23 1.37
N GLN A 203 0.95 6.78 2.36
CA GLN A 203 -0.48 6.57 2.57
C GLN A 203 -1.15 7.83 3.15
N ILE A 204 -2.40 8.05 2.78
CA ILE A 204 -3.33 8.95 3.47
C ILE A 204 -4.29 8.07 4.26
N PRO A 205 -4.16 8.03 5.60
CA PRO A 205 -4.96 7.19 6.46
C PRO A 205 -6.47 7.41 6.31
N TRP A 206 -7.28 6.33 6.31
CA TRP A 206 -8.76 6.27 6.44
C TRP A 206 -9.64 7.13 5.51
N PHE A 207 -9.09 8.06 4.72
CA PHE A 207 -9.87 8.94 3.84
C PHE A 207 -10.48 8.21 2.63
N GLY A 208 -9.93 7.05 2.28
CA GLY A 208 -10.50 6.16 1.26
C GLY A 208 -11.88 5.64 1.64
N LEU A 209 -12.20 5.56 2.95
CA LEU A 209 -13.52 5.17 3.43
C LEU A 209 -14.65 6.05 2.87
N ILE A 210 -14.39 7.32 2.55
CA ILE A 210 -15.40 8.19 1.92
C ILE A 210 -15.85 7.59 0.58
N LYS A 211 -14.89 7.23 -0.28
CA LYS A 211 -15.18 6.61 -1.58
C LYS A 211 -15.82 5.24 -1.40
N LEU A 212 -15.28 4.43 -0.49
CA LEU A 212 -15.75 3.05 -0.28
C LEU A 212 -17.20 3.03 0.25
N ASN A 213 -17.55 3.92 1.17
CA ASN A 213 -18.94 4.03 1.64
C ASN A 213 -19.89 4.50 0.55
N ILE A 214 -19.46 5.39 -0.35
CA ILE A 214 -20.27 5.73 -1.53
C ILE A 214 -20.48 4.49 -2.40
N MET A 215 -19.43 3.69 -2.62
CA MET A 215 -19.55 2.43 -3.37
C MET A 215 -20.48 1.41 -2.69
N GLU A 216 -20.47 1.35 -1.36
CA GLU A 216 -21.36 0.48 -0.58
C GLU A 216 -22.83 0.84 -0.78
N LEU A 217 -23.16 2.13 -0.84
CA LEU A 217 -24.53 2.58 -1.14
C LEU A 217 -25.05 2.08 -2.49
N TYR A 218 -24.14 1.75 -3.42
CA TYR A 218 -24.46 1.17 -4.72
C TYR A 218 -24.24 -0.36 -4.78
N GLY A 219 -23.94 -1.02 -3.65
CA GLY A 219 -23.66 -2.46 -3.59
C GLY A 219 -22.36 -2.88 -4.28
N ASN A 220 -21.43 -1.94 -4.49
CA ASN A 220 -20.20 -2.14 -5.28
C ASN A 220 -18.94 -2.32 -4.41
N TRP A 221 -19.09 -2.60 -3.11
CA TRP A 221 -17.96 -2.85 -2.21
C TRP A 221 -18.19 -4.09 -1.33
N PRO A 222 -17.87 -5.29 -1.82
CA PRO A 222 -18.15 -6.55 -1.10
C PRO A 222 -17.32 -6.76 0.17
N TYR A 223 -16.43 -5.83 0.52
CA TYR A 223 -15.50 -5.91 1.65
C TYR A 223 -15.83 -4.86 2.73
N SER A 224 -17.05 -4.34 2.75
CA SER A 224 -17.47 -3.29 3.70
C SER A 224 -17.39 -3.72 5.17
N ASN A 225 -17.37 -5.03 5.43
CA ASN A 225 -17.18 -5.64 6.74
C ASN A 225 -15.71 -5.87 7.13
N GLU A 226 -14.76 -5.57 6.26
CA GLU A 226 -13.31 -5.74 6.49
C GLU A 226 -12.62 -4.44 6.95
N VAL A 227 -13.39 -3.44 7.43
CA VAL A 227 -12.81 -2.18 7.92
C VAL A 227 -12.28 -2.36 9.33
N PRO A 228 -11.03 -1.94 9.63
CA PRO A 228 -10.46 -2.14 10.95
C PRO A 228 -11.09 -1.18 11.98
N ASN A 229 -11.06 -1.60 13.24
CA ASN A 229 -11.55 -0.81 14.36
C ASN A 229 -10.86 0.57 14.40
N HIS A 230 -11.59 1.57 14.87
CA HIS A 230 -11.18 2.98 14.97
C HIS A 230 -11.00 3.73 13.63
N ALA A 231 -10.99 3.07 12.47
CA ALA A 231 -10.82 3.76 11.19
C ALA A 231 -11.91 4.84 10.95
N TYR A 232 -13.17 4.52 11.24
CA TYR A 232 -14.28 5.49 11.16
C TYR A 232 -14.18 6.59 12.21
N GLU A 233 -13.72 6.28 13.42
CA GLU A 233 -13.53 7.28 14.49
C GLU A 233 -12.46 8.31 14.09
N TYR A 234 -11.35 7.84 13.53
CA TYR A 234 -10.27 8.70 13.03
C TYR A 234 -10.69 9.53 11.82
N LEU A 235 -11.48 8.96 10.90
CA LEU A 235 -12.07 9.72 9.81
C LEU A 235 -12.99 10.83 10.33
N PHE A 236 -13.90 10.49 11.26
CA PHE A 236 -14.81 11.46 11.85
C PHE A 236 -14.06 12.59 12.55
N ALA A 237 -13.07 12.26 13.38
CA ALA A 237 -12.22 13.24 14.05
C ALA A 237 -11.49 14.14 13.04
N SER A 238 -10.96 13.57 11.95
CA SER A 238 -10.30 14.32 10.88
C SER A 238 -11.25 15.31 10.20
N ILE A 239 -12.47 14.87 9.88
CA ILE A 239 -13.51 15.73 9.28
C ILE A 239 -13.88 16.87 10.23
N VAL A 240 -14.08 16.58 11.53
CA VAL A 240 -14.38 17.60 12.55
C VAL A 240 -13.29 18.66 12.61
N VAL A 241 -12.01 18.25 12.62
CA VAL A 241 -10.87 19.18 12.60
C VAL A 241 -10.86 20.02 11.32
N ILE A 242 -11.06 19.41 10.16
CA ILE A 242 -11.09 20.12 8.86
C ILE A 242 -12.22 21.16 8.85
N VAL A 243 -13.42 20.80 9.31
CA VAL A 243 -14.57 21.71 9.38
C VAL A 243 -14.32 22.83 10.38
N ALA A 244 -13.79 22.52 11.56
CA ALA A 244 -13.44 23.52 12.57
C ALA A 244 -12.40 24.52 12.04
N LEU A 245 -11.38 24.03 11.33
CA LEU A 245 -10.39 24.88 10.66
C LEU A 245 -11.00 25.70 9.54
N ALA A 246 -11.90 25.14 8.72
CA ALA A 246 -12.55 25.88 7.64
C ALA A 246 -13.46 27.00 8.15
N LEU A 247 -14.15 26.78 9.28
CA LEU A 247 -15.03 27.76 9.92
C LEU A 247 -14.29 28.74 10.84
N PHE A 248 -12.99 28.54 11.09
CA PHE A 248 -12.23 29.39 11.99
C PHE A 248 -12.19 30.85 11.49
N PRO A 249 -12.46 31.86 12.34
CA PRO A 249 -12.61 33.24 11.91
C PRO A 249 -11.25 33.95 11.68
N TYR A 250 -10.44 33.45 10.74
CA TYR A 250 -9.08 33.93 10.44
C TYR A 250 -9.00 35.45 10.27
N GLY A 251 -9.96 36.05 9.56
CA GLY A 251 -9.98 37.50 9.32
C GLY A 251 -10.17 38.35 10.58
N LYS A 252 -10.98 37.88 11.54
CA LYS A 252 -11.17 38.58 12.83
C LYS A 252 -9.90 38.50 13.67
N VAL A 253 -9.29 37.32 13.73
CA VAL A 253 -8.04 37.08 14.47
C VAL A 253 -6.89 37.89 13.89
N TYR A 254 -6.70 37.86 12.57
CA TYR A 254 -5.66 38.62 11.86
C TYR A 254 -5.79 40.15 12.09
N ARG A 255 -7.02 40.68 12.04
CA ARG A 255 -7.25 42.12 12.27
C ARG A 255 -6.94 42.52 13.72
N LYS A 256 -7.27 41.66 14.69
CA LYS A 256 -6.99 41.90 16.12
C LYS A 256 -5.48 41.93 16.41
N THR A 257 -4.71 40.99 15.84
CA THR A 257 -3.25 40.94 16.00
C THR A 257 -2.53 42.09 15.31
N LYS A 258 -2.98 42.52 14.12
CA LYS A 258 -2.42 43.72 13.45
C LYS A 258 -2.63 45.00 14.28
N LYS A 259 -3.85 45.21 14.81
CA LYS A 259 -4.15 46.35 15.71
C LYS A 259 -3.29 46.34 16.98
N TRP A 260 -3.06 45.17 17.56
CA TRP A 260 -2.20 45.03 18.74
C TRP A 260 -0.72 45.36 18.43
N LYS A 261 -0.18 44.88 17.30
CA LYS A 261 1.19 45.22 16.88
C LYS A 261 1.39 46.70 16.54
N SER A 262 0.40 47.35 15.90
CA SER A 262 0.47 48.79 15.64
C SER A 262 0.38 49.63 16.93
N GLY A 263 -0.38 49.18 17.93
CA GLY A 263 -0.45 49.84 19.23
C GLY A 263 0.83 49.74 20.07
N ARG A 264 1.70 48.75 19.79
CA ARG A 264 3.01 48.59 20.46
C ARG A 264 4.15 49.37 19.79
N LYS A 265 4.02 49.76 18.53
CA LYS A 265 5.00 50.61 17.82
C LYS A 265 4.82 52.11 18.08
N ASN A 266 3.66 52.50 18.60
CA ASN A 266 3.31 53.89 18.90
C ASN A 266 3.42 54.21 20.41
N LYS A 267 4.10 53.35 21.18
CA LYS A 267 4.58 53.57 22.54
C LYS A 267 6.09 53.41 22.53
#